data_AF-A0A5P9J1S7-F1
#
_entry.id   AF-A0A5P9J1S7-F1
#
_cell.length_a   1.000
_cell.length_b   1.000
_cell.length_c   1.000
_cell.angle_alpha   90.00
_cell.angle_beta   90.00
_cell.angle_gamma   90.00
#
_symmetry.space_group_name_H-M   'P 1'
#
loop_
_entity.id
_entity.type
_entity.pdbx_description
1 polymer ?
#
loop_
_entity_poly.entity_id
_entity_poly.type
_entity_poly.pdbx_seq_one_letter_code
_entity_poly.pdbx_strand_id
1 'polypeptide(L)'
;MVSYALYYCSSIVSMPTPLVDTFKQLRYQIAHLEDDTLHSEYPELAAFIAQQSLNVAEVKQDLLFIYRFLYVYGRKSDATFTRFRNEIERFALWTWFNKTCSLFSLKREDIEHYIDFVVEPDKVWCSDSVQWRFKQHQGLRKANEKWRPFIARETKPSQQSLNATFTALNVFYKFAILEEQAFANFVPVVKKNCPYLVVQSQINQPDTLSDLQWEYVLRVTEEQCQDDPDLERNLFTLACLKGLYLRISELSERTNWSPVMSHFWQDADGFWFLRVMGKGNKLRDVTLSQDFIAYLKRYRLYRGLSALPRVDEPYPLIHKIRGKGGMTVRQIRRLVAQSFELASSALVVDGFTEEAEKLQAATAHWLRHTGATHDAASRPLKHLSEDLGHAKIATTDQIYIQTNIKERAKSGVKRKL
;
A
#
# COMPACT_ATOMS: atom_id res chain seq x y z
N MET A 1 55.83 9.63 39.71
CA MET A 1 55.19 8.64 38.81
C MET A 1 53.85 8.26 39.42
N VAL A 2 52.77 8.96 39.05
CA VAL A 2 51.41 8.61 39.47
C VAL A 2 50.57 8.55 38.21
N SER A 3 49.96 7.39 38.00
CA SER A 3 49.36 6.91 36.76
C SER A 3 48.03 7.59 36.45
N TYR A 4 47.84 7.95 35.18
CA TYR A 4 46.59 8.46 34.62
C TYR A 4 45.50 7.37 34.64
N ALA A 5 44.40 7.62 35.35
CA ALA A 5 43.18 6.83 35.22
C ALA A 5 42.37 7.35 34.03
N LEU A 6 42.36 6.57 32.94
CA LEU A 6 41.49 6.76 31.79
C LEU A 6 40.03 6.52 32.22
N TYR A 7 39.23 7.58 32.20
CA TYR A 7 37.78 7.47 32.28
C TYR A 7 37.26 6.82 31.00
N TYR A 8 36.81 5.56 31.10
CA TYR A 8 35.96 4.94 30.09
C TYR A 8 34.61 5.66 30.09
N CYS A 9 34.41 6.57 29.14
CA CYS A 9 33.10 7.08 28.79
C CYS A 9 32.32 5.93 28.16
N SER A 10 31.41 5.33 28.93
CA SER A 10 30.45 4.37 28.40
C SER A 10 29.55 5.12 27.42
N SER A 11 29.75 4.88 26.12
CA SER A 11 28.87 5.30 25.05
C SER A 11 27.49 4.68 25.29
N ILE A 12 26.59 5.42 25.93
CA ILE A 12 25.16 5.10 25.95
C ILE A 12 24.74 5.07 24.49
N VAL A 13 24.51 3.87 23.94
CA VAL A 13 23.92 3.71 22.62
C VAL A 13 22.50 4.27 22.74
N SER A 14 22.34 5.53 22.36
CA SER A 14 21.08 6.24 22.38
C SER A 14 20.12 5.56 21.42
N MET A 15 19.02 5.05 21.97
CA MET A 15 18.03 4.31 21.21
C MET A 15 17.25 5.24 20.27
N PRO A 16 16.88 4.78 19.06
CA PRO A 16 16.07 5.60 18.15
C PRO A 16 14.72 5.96 18.77
N THR A 17 14.41 7.26 18.80
CA THR A 17 13.14 7.80 19.29
C THR A 17 12.26 8.18 18.09
N PRO A 18 10.96 7.86 18.07
CA PRO A 18 10.06 8.28 16.99
C PRO A 18 9.98 9.81 16.90
N LEU A 19 9.94 10.35 15.67
CA LEU A 19 9.96 11.80 15.44
C LEU A 19 8.59 12.34 15.02
N VAL A 20 7.86 11.57 14.21
CA VAL A 20 6.65 12.03 13.53
C VAL A 20 5.45 11.19 13.96
N ASP A 21 4.41 11.85 14.45
CA ASP A 21 3.17 11.21 14.85
C ASP A 21 2.26 10.95 13.64
N THR A 22 0.96 10.79 13.85
CA THR A 22 -0.05 10.65 12.79
C THR A 22 -0.23 11.96 12.02
N PHE A 23 -0.76 11.87 10.79
CA PHE A 23 -1.04 13.06 9.98
C PHE A 23 -1.98 14.06 10.70
N LYS A 24 -2.93 13.55 11.50
CA LYS A 24 -3.82 14.38 12.33
C LYS A 24 -3.07 15.20 13.38
N GLN A 25 -2.00 14.62 13.94
CA GLN A 25 -1.19 15.25 14.98
C GLN A 25 -0.07 16.15 14.42
N LEU A 26 0.29 15.98 13.15
CA LEU A 26 1.42 16.67 12.53
C LEU A 26 1.32 18.20 12.61
N ARG A 27 0.12 18.78 12.48
CA ARG A 27 -0.07 20.23 12.60
C ARG A 27 0.26 20.74 14.01
N TYR A 28 -0.11 19.98 15.05
CA TYR A 28 0.24 20.33 16.43
C TYR A 28 1.74 20.16 16.68
N GLN A 29 2.34 19.10 16.13
CA GLN A 29 3.80 18.93 16.20
C GLN A 29 4.57 20.08 15.53
N ILE A 30 4.08 20.61 14.40
CA ILE A 30 4.66 21.79 13.75
C ILE A 30 4.58 23.01 14.67
N ALA A 31 3.39 23.35 15.15
CA ALA A 31 3.18 24.52 16.03
C ALA A 31 4.03 24.42 17.30
N HIS A 32 4.02 23.25 17.96
CA HIS A 32 4.80 23.03 19.16
C HIS A 32 6.32 23.11 18.94
N LEU A 33 6.82 22.74 17.76
CA LEU A 33 8.24 22.86 17.43
C LEU A 33 8.62 24.32 17.09
N GLU A 34 7.75 25.06 16.42
CA GLU A 34 7.95 26.48 16.08
C GLU A 34 7.87 27.39 17.32
N ASP A 35 6.97 27.09 18.25
CA ASP A 35 6.76 27.85 19.48
C ASP A 35 7.65 27.40 20.65
N ASP A 36 8.57 26.44 20.43
CA ASP A 36 9.41 25.83 21.47
C ASP A 36 8.63 25.20 22.65
N THR A 37 7.38 24.79 22.41
CA THR A 37 6.48 24.18 23.42
C THR A 37 6.36 22.67 23.31
N LEU A 38 7.18 22.00 22.49
CA LEU A 38 7.13 20.54 22.26
C LEU A 38 7.16 19.69 23.54
N HIS A 39 7.86 20.15 24.58
CA HIS A 39 7.95 19.46 25.87
C HIS A 39 6.59 19.34 26.60
N SER A 40 5.62 20.20 26.27
CA SER A 40 4.30 20.22 26.91
C SER A 40 3.41 19.04 26.51
N GLU A 41 3.54 18.52 25.28
CA GLU A 41 2.74 17.40 24.78
C GLU A 41 3.61 16.17 24.42
N TYR A 42 4.84 16.40 23.96
CA TYR A 42 5.79 15.38 23.52
C TYR A 42 7.12 15.47 24.32
N PRO A 43 7.12 15.24 25.64
CA PRO A 43 8.28 15.47 26.50
C PRO A 43 9.51 14.62 26.11
N GLU A 44 9.31 13.36 25.76
CA GLU A 44 10.39 12.44 25.37
C GLU A 44 11.02 12.82 24.02
N LEU A 45 10.20 13.28 23.06
CA LEU A 45 10.71 13.81 21.80
C LEU A 45 11.46 15.13 22.02
N ALA A 46 10.93 16.03 22.86
CA ALA A 46 11.62 17.28 23.18
C ALA A 46 12.98 17.03 23.84
N ALA A 47 13.07 16.09 24.78
CA ALA A 47 14.33 15.69 25.40
C ALA A 47 15.29 15.08 24.37
N PHE A 48 14.80 14.22 23.48
CA PHE A 48 15.59 13.64 22.41
C PHE A 48 16.18 14.72 21.47
N ILE A 49 15.36 15.67 21.03
CA ILE A 49 15.80 16.75 20.15
C ILE A 49 16.82 17.66 20.84
N ALA A 50 16.62 17.97 22.13
CA ALA A 50 17.60 18.73 22.91
C ALA A 50 18.95 18.00 22.99
N GLN A 51 18.95 16.68 23.19
CA GLN A 51 20.17 15.88 23.21
C GLN A 51 20.87 15.85 21.84
N GLN A 52 20.13 15.64 20.75
CA GLN A 52 20.72 15.61 19.40
C GLN A 52 21.25 16.99 18.98
N SER A 53 20.63 18.07 19.45
CA SER A 53 21.06 19.45 19.18
C SER A 53 22.47 19.76 19.72
N LEU A 54 22.98 18.97 20.68
CA LEU A 54 24.36 19.08 21.17
C LEU A 54 25.39 18.66 20.13
N ASN A 55 25.04 17.72 19.24
CA ASN A 55 25.93 17.18 18.21
C ASN A 55 25.66 17.77 16.83
N VAL A 56 24.41 18.16 16.57
CA VAL A 56 23.95 18.67 15.27
C VAL A 56 23.11 19.92 15.52
N ALA A 57 23.66 21.10 15.22
CA ALA A 57 23.01 22.37 15.54
C ALA A 57 21.66 22.54 14.80
N GLU A 58 21.53 21.95 13.61
CA GLU A 58 20.40 22.12 12.70
C GLU A 58 19.24 21.14 12.94
N VAL A 59 19.27 20.31 14.00
CA VAL A 59 18.25 19.24 14.22
C VAL A 59 16.83 19.80 14.24
N LYS A 60 16.60 20.95 14.87
CA LYS A 60 15.26 21.57 14.91
C LYS A 60 14.82 22.01 13.51
N GLN A 61 15.71 22.61 12.73
CA GLN A 61 15.45 23.05 11.35
C GLN A 61 15.18 21.85 10.44
N ASP A 62 16.01 20.81 10.53
CA ASP A 62 15.83 19.54 9.82
C ASP A 62 14.45 18.93 10.16
N LEU A 63 14.10 18.83 11.44
CA LEU A 63 12.83 18.26 11.88
C LEU A 63 11.62 19.07 11.40
N LEU A 64 11.70 20.40 11.49
CA LEU A 64 10.64 21.28 11.00
C LEU A 64 10.46 21.12 9.49
N PHE A 65 11.55 20.98 8.74
CA PHE A 65 11.50 20.70 7.31
C PHE A 65 10.84 19.36 7.01
N ILE A 66 11.19 18.29 7.74
CA ILE A 66 10.53 16.99 7.61
C ILE A 66 9.03 17.11 7.85
N TYR A 67 8.61 17.82 8.91
CA TYR A 67 7.19 17.99 9.19
C TYR A 67 6.46 18.74 8.08
N ARG A 68 7.03 19.83 7.56
CA ARG A 68 6.47 20.59 6.44
C ARG A 68 6.38 19.74 5.16
N PHE A 69 7.44 19.01 4.82
CA PHE A 69 7.44 18.05 3.71
C PHE A 69 6.31 17.02 3.86
N LEU A 70 6.22 16.36 5.01
CA LEU A 70 5.20 15.34 5.26
C LEU A 70 3.80 15.92 5.29
N TYR A 71 3.64 17.18 5.71
CA TYR A 71 2.37 17.88 5.65
C TYR A 71 1.93 18.10 4.19
N VAL A 72 2.81 18.65 3.34
CA VAL A 72 2.50 18.89 1.92
C VAL A 72 2.15 17.59 1.17
N TYR A 73 2.99 16.56 1.30
CA TYR A 73 2.80 15.30 0.56
C TYR A 73 1.76 14.37 1.20
N GLY A 74 1.53 14.49 2.50
CA GLY A 74 0.59 13.67 3.26
C GLY A 74 -0.89 14.01 3.01
N ARG A 75 -1.20 15.25 2.60
CA ARG A 75 -2.57 15.72 2.32
C ARG A 75 -3.35 14.86 1.33
N LYS A 76 -2.65 14.16 0.43
CA LYS A 76 -3.30 13.32 -0.61
C LYS A 76 -3.94 12.07 -0.03
N SER A 77 -3.31 11.42 0.94
CA SER A 77 -3.83 10.22 1.61
C SER A 77 -2.96 9.79 2.79
N ASP A 78 -3.58 9.19 3.81
CA ASP A 78 -2.88 8.61 4.97
C ASP A 78 -1.84 7.56 4.58
N ALA A 79 -2.09 6.79 3.51
CA ALA A 79 -1.15 5.81 2.98
C ALA A 79 0.11 6.48 2.41
N THR A 80 -0.05 7.62 1.73
CA THR A 80 1.08 8.39 1.18
C THR A 80 1.89 9.01 2.30
N PHE A 81 1.21 9.62 3.28
CA PHE A 81 1.84 10.14 4.49
C PHE A 81 2.67 9.05 5.21
N THR A 82 2.06 7.89 5.47
CA THR A 82 2.74 6.78 6.18
C THR A 82 3.97 6.30 5.43
N ARG A 83 3.91 6.19 4.09
CA ARG A 83 5.04 5.78 3.26
C ARG A 83 6.20 6.76 3.38
N PHE A 84 5.94 8.06 3.19
CA PHE A 84 7.00 9.06 3.30
C PHE A 84 7.53 9.17 4.74
N ARG A 85 6.64 9.17 5.74
CA ARG A 85 7.03 9.22 7.15
C ARG A 85 8.01 8.10 7.50
N ASN A 86 7.69 6.85 7.12
CA ASN A 86 8.54 5.70 7.44
C ASN A 86 9.95 5.83 6.87
N GLU A 87 10.09 6.29 5.63
CA GLU A 87 11.40 6.38 4.97
C GLU A 87 12.19 7.61 5.42
N ILE A 88 11.54 8.77 5.54
CA ILE A 88 12.22 10.03 5.89
C ILE A 88 12.59 10.09 7.37
N GLU A 89 11.75 9.59 8.27
CA GLU A 89 12.07 9.53 9.69
C GLU A 89 13.26 8.60 9.96
N ARG A 90 13.28 7.43 9.32
CA ARG A 90 14.42 6.50 9.39
C ARG A 90 15.71 7.15 8.90
N PHE A 91 15.64 7.85 7.77
CA PHE A 91 16.77 8.57 7.20
C PHE A 91 17.27 9.68 8.13
N ALA A 92 16.37 10.48 8.70
CA ALA A 92 16.70 11.54 9.65
C ALA A 92 17.43 11.00 10.88
N LEU A 93 16.86 9.96 11.49
CA LEU A 93 17.47 9.31 12.65
C LEU A 93 18.88 8.80 12.29
N TRP A 94 19.04 8.07 11.18
CA TRP A 94 20.34 7.50 10.81
C TRP A 94 21.38 8.59 10.61
N THR A 95 21.00 9.68 9.94
CA THR A 95 21.88 10.81 9.71
C THR A 95 22.36 11.43 11.03
N TRP A 96 21.46 11.70 11.97
CA TRP A 96 21.84 12.31 13.23
C TRP A 96 22.69 11.40 14.12
N PHE A 97 22.39 10.09 14.17
CA PHE A 97 23.16 9.14 15.00
C PHE A 97 24.50 8.74 14.38
N ASN A 98 24.53 8.45 13.08
CA ASN A 98 25.68 7.82 12.43
C ASN A 98 26.58 8.83 11.71
N LYS A 99 26.04 9.96 11.25
CA LYS A 99 26.78 11.00 10.53
C LYS A 99 26.93 12.31 11.30
N THR A 100 26.12 12.51 12.35
CA THR A 100 26.17 13.69 13.24
C THR A 100 26.24 14.99 12.44
N CYS A 101 25.36 15.14 11.44
CA CYS A 101 25.26 16.33 10.61
C CYS A 101 23.81 16.58 10.17
N SER A 102 23.56 17.71 9.50
CA SER A 102 22.25 17.98 8.89
C SER A 102 21.98 17.06 7.71
N LEU A 103 20.71 16.69 7.51
CA LEU A 103 20.19 15.97 6.35
C LEU A 103 20.59 16.62 5.02
N PHE A 104 20.78 17.94 4.99
CA PHE A 104 21.09 18.68 3.77
C PHE A 104 22.60 18.78 3.47
N SER A 105 23.44 18.34 4.41
CA SER A 105 24.91 18.34 4.27
C SER A 105 25.47 17.02 3.69
N LEU A 106 24.63 16.01 3.53
CA LEU A 106 25.03 14.67 3.10
C LEU A 106 25.54 14.64 1.65
N LYS A 107 26.61 13.89 1.43
CA LYS A 107 27.21 13.65 0.12
C LYS A 107 26.71 12.35 -0.48
N ARG A 108 27.10 12.09 -1.74
CA ARG A 108 26.81 10.83 -2.44
C ARG A 108 27.24 9.60 -1.63
N GLU A 109 28.47 9.61 -1.08
CA GLU A 109 28.97 8.48 -0.28
C GLU A 109 28.13 8.23 0.97
N ASP A 110 27.53 9.26 1.56
CA ASP A 110 26.69 9.09 2.75
C ASP A 110 25.35 8.45 2.40
N ILE A 111 24.76 8.81 1.26
CA ILE A 111 23.55 8.14 0.78
C ILE A 111 23.84 6.67 0.45
N GLU A 112 25.02 6.34 -0.09
CA GLU A 112 25.44 4.94 -0.29
C GLU A 112 25.50 4.17 1.03
N HIS A 113 26.19 4.72 2.05
CA HIS A 113 26.24 4.11 3.37
C HIS A 113 24.86 3.96 4.03
N TYR A 114 23.95 4.91 3.81
CA TYR A 114 22.57 4.77 4.31
C TYR A 114 21.86 3.59 3.65
N ILE A 115 22.08 3.35 2.36
CA ILE A 115 21.46 2.21 1.67
C ILE A 115 22.03 0.89 2.17
N ASP A 116 23.34 0.82 2.45
CA ASP A 116 23.95 -0.35 3.10
C ASP A 116 23.28 -0.63 4.45
N PHE A 117 23.08 0.42 5.26
CA PHE A 117 22.37 0.32 6.54
C PHE A 117 20.90 -0.08 6.39
N VAL A 118 20.21 0.33 5.33
CA VAL A 118 18.83 -0.11 5.06
C VAL A 118 18.76 -1.60 4.70
N VAL A 119 19.80 -2.12 4.05
CA VAL A 119 19.91 -3.54 3.70
C VAL A 119 20.20 -4.38 4.93
N GLU A 120 21.08 -3.89 5.80
CA GLU A 120 21.51 -4.58 7.01
C GLU A 120 21.54 -3.59 8.20
N PRO A 121 20.37 -3.30 8.81
CA PRO A 121 20.29 -2.37 9.91
C PRO A 121 20.80 -3.01 11.21
N ASP A 122 21.36 -2.19 12.09
CA ASP A 122 21.76 -2.62 13.42
C ASP A 122 20.57 -3.20 14.20
N LYS A 123 20.81 -4.24 15.00
CA LYS A 123 19.75 -4.92 15.78
C LYS A 123 18.97 -3.96 16.69
N VAL A 124 19.63 -2.93 17.23
CA VAL A 124 18.99 -1.93 18.10
C VAL A 124 17.96 -1.07 17.38
N TRP A 125 18.00 -1.03 16.04
CA TRP A 125 17.05 -0.34 15.17
C TRP A 125 15.89 -1.23 14.67
N CYS A 126 15.84 -2.48 15.13
CA CYS A 126 14.87 -3.49 14.70
C CYS A 126 13.90 -3.85 15.82
N SER A 127 12.64 -4.04 15.45
CA SER A 127 11.57 -4.56 16.33
C SER A 127 10.95 -5.82 15.73
N ASP A 128 10.42 -6.70 16.56
CA ASP A 128 9.84 -7.97 16.08
C ASP A 128 8.45 -7.80 15.43
N SER A 129 7.85 -6.61 15.54
CA SER A 129 6.50 -6.34 15.04
C SER A 129 6.28 -4.87 14.75
N VAL A 130 5.26 -4.57 13.94
CA VAL A 130 4.84 -3.18 13.69
C VAL A 130 4.28 -2.59 14.97
N GLN A 131 4.89 -1.50 15.42
CA GLN A 131 4.50 -0.79 16.64
C GLN A 131 3.96 0.61 16.31
N TRP A 132 3.04 1.10 17.14
CA TRP A 132 2.66 2.51 17.13
C TRP A 132 3.86 3.36 17.57
N ARG A 133 4.04 4.54 16.97
CA ARG A 133 5.14 5.45 17.33
C ARG A 133 4.91 6.11 18.68
N PHE A 134 3.73 6.71 18.84
CA PHE A 134 3.33 7.40 20.07
C PHE A 134 2.07 6.78 20.66
N LYS A 135 1.97 6.79 21.99
CA LYS A 135 0.81 6.37 22.76
C LYS A 135 0.27 7.56 23.56
N GLN A 136 -1.05 7.68 23.63
CA GLN A 136 -1.70 8.67 24.49
C GLN A 136 -1.59 8.21 25.94
N HIS A 137 -1.12 9.06 26.83
CA HIS A 137 -1.09 8.81 28.27
C HIS A 137 -1.28 10.11 29.05
N GLN A 138 -2.41 10.26 29.76
CA GLN A 138 -2.74 11.45 30.56
C GLN A 138 -2.61 12.78 29.78
N GLY A 139 -3.15 12.82 28.56
CA GLY A 139 -3.05 13.99 27.68
C GLY A 139 -1.73 14.12 26.92
N LEU A 140 -0.67 13.43 27.34
CA LEU A 140 0.64 13.44 26.69
C LEU A 140 0.76 12.38 25.59
N ARG A 141 1.68 12.61 24.66
CA ARG A 141 2.04 11.72 23.56
C ARG A 141 3.41 11.10 23.85
N LYS A 142 3.40 9.97 24.57
CA LYS A 142 4.63 9.25 24.94
C LYS A 142 5.17 8.41 23.78
N ALA A 143 6.49 8.39 23.59
CA ALA A 143 7.12 7.51 22.63
C ALA A 143 6.90 6.05 23.05
N ASN A 144 6.64 5.19 22.09
CA ASN A 144 6.48 3.77 22.36
C ASN A 144 7.87 3.12 22.43
N GLU A 145 8.27 2.69 23.62
CA GLU A 145 9.57 2.02 23.87
C GLU A 145 9.82 0.78 23.00
N LYS A 146 8.75 0.12 22.54
CA LYS A 146 8.83 -1.04 21.63
C LYS A 146 9.01 -0.65 20.16
N TRP A 147 8.79 0.61 19.80
CA TRP A 147 8.86 1.05 18.41
C TRP A 147 10.29 1.15 17.93
N ARG A 148 10.53 0.64 16.72
CA ARG A 148 11.77 0.81 15.99
C ARG A 148 11.51 1.11 14.52
N PRO A 149 12.44 1.80 13.83
CA PRO A 149 12.27 2.18 12.43
C PRO A 149 12.36 0.99 11.46
N PHE A 150 12.94 -0.14 11.88
CA PHE A 150 12.93 -1.39 11.12
C PHE A 150 12.17 -2.49 11.85
N ILE A 151 11.69 -3.45 11.05
CA ILE A 151 11.18 -4.73 11.53
C ILE A 151 12.32 -5.73 11.33
N ALA A 152 12.59 -6.55 12.34
CA ALA A 152 13.55 -7.64 12.24
C ALA A 152 13.18 -8.54 11.06
N ARG A 153 14.16 -8.85 10.22
CA ARG A 153 13.99 -9.70 9.04
C ARG A 153 15.15 -10.68 8.98
N GLU A 154 14.84 -11.90 8.59
CA GLU A 154 15.84 -12.92 8.28
C GLU A 154 16.46 -12.71 6.89
N THR A 155 15.76 -11.98 6.02
CA THR A 155 16.14 -11.77 4.62
C THR A 155 16.32 -10.29 4.29
N LYS A 156 17.15 -10.02 3.28
CA LYS A 156 17.38 -8.68 2.73
C LYS A 156 16.06 -8.02 2.28
N PRO A 157 15.97 -6.67 2.30
CA PRO A 157 14.76 -5.98 1.87
C PRO A 157 14.39 -6.32 0.42
N SER A 158 13.08 -6.44 0.16
CA SER A 158 12.58 -6.69 -1.19
C SER A 158 12.94 -5.53 -2.14
N GLN A 159 13.02 -5.83 -3.44
CA GLN A 159 13.22 -4.82 -4.49
C GLN A 159 12.21 -3.68 -4.41
N GLN A 160 10.95 -3.99 -4.04
CA GLN A 160 9.91 -2.98 -3.85
C GLN A 160 10.20 -2.07 -2.65
N SER A 161 10.70 -2.64 -1.55
CA SER A 161 11.07 -1.87 -0.35
C SER A 161 12.23 -0.91 -0.66
N LEU A 162 13.31 -1.39 -1.29
CA LEU A 162 14.44 -0.55 -1.69
C LEU A 162 14.02 0.55 -2.66
N ASN A 163 13.20 0.22 -3.67
CA ASN A 163 12.66 1.21 -4.59
C ASN A 163 11.79 2.25 -3.88
N ALA A 164 11.05 1.87 -2.83
CA ALA A 164 10.26 2.81 -2.03
C ALA A 164 11.16 3.79 -1.25
N THR A 165 12.24 3.30 -0.64
CA THR A 165 13.27 4.14 0.02
C THR A 165 13.86 5.15 -0.96
N PHE A 166 14.39 4.69 -2.10
CA PHE A 166 14.93 5.59 -3.13
C PHE A 166 13.90 6.60 -3.65
N THR A 167 12.65 6.19 -3.83
CA THR A 167 11.59 7.09 -4.29
C THR A 167 11.28 8.15 -3.24
N ALA A 168 11.22 7.77 -1.96
CA ALA A 168 10.96 8.71 -0.88
C ALA A 168 12.08 9.74 -0.75
N LEU A 169 13.34 9.29 -0.68
CA LEU A 169 14.50 10.18 -0.60
C LEU A 169 14.61 11.10 -1.81
N ASN A 170 14.40 10.58 -3.03
CA ASN A 170 14.47 11.40 -4.24
C ASN A 170 13.40 12.50 -4.27
N VAL A 171 12.19 12.21 -3.79
CA VAL A 171 11.13 13.24 -3.69
C VAL A 171 11.44 14.24 -2.57
N PHE A 172 11.98 13.77 -1.45
CA PHE A 172 12.39 14.63 -0.33
C PHE A 172 13.50 15.61 -0.74
N TYR A 173 14.60 15.14 -1.35
CA TYR A 173 15.67 16.03 -1.81
C TYR A 173 15.27 16.95 -2.96
N LYS A 174 14.36 16.52 -3.85
CA LYS A 174 13.78 17.44 -4.84
C LYS A 174 12.99 18.56 -4.19
N PHE A 175 12.22 18.26 -3.14
CA PHE A 175 11.53 19.27 -2.37
C PHE A 175 12.50 20.18 -1.61
N ALA A 176 13.56 19.62 -1.00
CA ALA A 176 14.60 20.39 -0.33
C ALA A 176 15.36 21.34 -1.26
N ILE A 177 15.60 20.97 -2.50
CA ILE A 177 16.19 21.89 -3.50
C ILE A 177 15.24 23.04 -3.83
N LEU A 178 13.93 22.75 -4.01
CA LEU A 178 12.93 23.77 -4.32
C LEU A 178 12.74 24.78 -3.18
N GLU A 179 12.91 24.33 -1.94
CA GLU A 179 12.85 25.15 -0.72
C GLU A 179 14.24 25.68 -0.31
N GLU A 180 15.23 25.60 -1.21
CA GLU A 180 16.59 26.13 -1.05
C GLU A 180 17.36 25.59 0.17
N GLN A 181 16.95 24.43 0.71
CA GLN A 181 17.61 23.76 1.83
C GLN A 181 18.77 22.87 1.40
N ALA A 182 18.64 22.21 0.25
CA ALA A 182 19.65 21.29 -0.27
C ALA A 182 20.25 21.82 -1.58
N PHE A 183 21.57 21.70 -1.72
CA PHE A 183 22.27 22.10 -2.94
C PHE A 183 22.06 21.11 -4.09
N ALA A 184 22.03 19.81 -3.79
CA ALA A 184 21.97 18.76 -4.80
C ALA A 184 21.21 17.53 -4.32
N ASN A 185 20.77 16.71 -5.29
CA ASN A 185 20.11 15.44 -5.03
C ASN A 185 20.94 14.31 -5.65
N PHE A 186 21.69 13.60 -4.80
CA PHE A 186 22.54 12.49 -5.22
C PHE A 186 21.78 11.15 -5.36
N VAL A 187 20.53 11.08 -4.89
CA VAL A 187 19.73 9.84 -4.87
C VAL A 187 19.60 9.16 -6.24
N PRO A 188 19.40 9.87 -7.37
CA PRO A 188 19.33 9.23 -8.69
C PRO A 188 20.62 8.51 -9.08
N VAL A 189 21.79 9.08 -8.75
CA VAL A 189 23.10 8.50 -9.06
C VAL A 189 23.31 7.25 -8.22
N VAL A 190 23.05 7.33 -6.91
CA VAL A 190 23.17 6.18 -6.01
C VAL A 190 22.21 5.06 -6.40
N LYS A 191 20.95 5.39 -6.76
CA LYS A 191 19.98 4.40 -7.23
C LYS A 191 20.48 3.66 -8.46
N LYS A 192 21.01 4.39 -9.46
CA LYS A 192 21.47 3.81 -10.72
C LYS A 192 22.62 2.82 -10.52
N ASN A 193 23.49 3.10 -9.55
CA ASN A 193 24.69 2.30 -9.26
C ASN A 193 24.51 1.37 -8.05
N CYS A 194 23.29 1.19 -7.55
CA CYS A 194 23.03 0.41 -6.34
C CYS A 194 23.22 -1.10 -6.61
N PRO A 195 24.14 -1.80 -5.91
CA PRO A 195 24.41 -3.22 -6.14
C PRO A 195 23.27 -4.14 -5.68
N TYR A 196 22.37 -3.63 -4.82
CA TYR A 196 21.24 -4.39 -4.29
C TYR A 196 20.00 -4.36 -5.18
N LEU A 197 19.96 -3.46 -6.17
CA LEU A 197 18.85 -3.39 -7.12
C LEU A 197 19.09 -4.36 -8.28
N VAL A 198 18.22 -5.35 -8.41
CA VAL A 198 18.28 -6.31 -9.51
C VAL A 198 17.45 -5.77 -10.66
N VAL A 199 18.10 -5.48 -11.79
CA VAL A 199 17.40 -5.18 -13.04
C VAL A 199 16.95 -6.52 -13.64
N GLN A 200 15.71 -6.92 -13.35
CA GLN A 200 15.11 -8.06 -14.01
C GLN A 200 14.76 -7.69 -15.45
N SER A 201 15.40 -8.35 -16.42
CA SER A 201 15.02 -8.29 -17.83
C SER A 201 13.76 -9.12 -18.14
N GLN A 202 13.40 -10.04 -17.24
CA GLN A 202 12.21 -10.86 -17.35
C GLN A 202 10.98 -10.11 -16.84
N ILE A 203 9.89 -10.19 -17.60
CA ILE A 203 8.59 -9.61 -17.25
C ILE A 203 8.08 -10.25 -15.96
N ASN A 204 8.00 -9.49 -14.87
CA ASN A 204 7.26 -9.89 -13.67
C ASN A 204 5.79 -10.08 -14.06
N GLN A 205 5.36 -11.33 -14.11
CA GLN A 205 3.96 -11.63 -14.37
C GLN A 205 3.13 -11.23 -13.15
N PRO A 206 2.05 -10.45 -13.32
CA PRO A 206 1.12 -10.24 -12.21
C PRO A 206 0.50 -11.57 -11.80
N ASP A 207 0.40 -11.80 -10.50
CA ASP A 207 -0.21 -13.01 -9.99
C ASP A 207 -1.71 -13.07 -10.36
N THR A 208 -2.15 -14.23 -10.82
CA THR A 208 -3.53 -14.52 -11.24
C THR A 208 -3.96 -15.86 -10.64
N LEU A 209 -5.26 -16.06 -10.48
CA LEU A 209 -5.80 -17.38 -10.16
C LEU A 209 -5.75 -18.26 -11.40
N SER A 210 -5.56 -19.57 -11.20
CA SER A 210 -5.80 -20.56 -12.25
C SER A 210 -7.30 -20.64 -12.58
N ASP A 211 -7.64 -21.18 -13.76
CA ASP A 211 -9.04 -21.38 -14.14
C ASP A 211 -9.77 -22.27 -13.11
N LEU A 212 -9.10 -23.32 -12.64
CA LEU A 212 -9.59 -24.23 -11.60
C LEU A 212 -9.83 -23.49 -10.27
N GLN A 213 -8.87 -22.71 -9.79
CA GLN A 213 -9.03 -21.93 -8.55
C GLN A 213 -10.19 -20.95 -8.66
N TRP A 214 -10.33 -20.26 -9.79
CA TRP A 214 -11.44 -19.32 -10.00
C TRP A 214 -12.79 -20.03 -10.02
N GLU A 215 -12.89 -21.17 -10.71
CA GLU A 215 -14.10 -21.98 -10.75
C GLU A 215 -14.53 -22.39 -9.33
N TYR A 216 -13.61 -22.90 -8.51
CA TYR A 216 -13.89 -23.24 -7.12
C TYR A 216 -14.31 -22.02 -6.29
N VAL A 217 -13.59 -20.90 -6.41
CA VAL A 217 -13.94 -19.65 -5.70
C VAL A 217 -15.36 -19.20 -6.01
N LEU A 218 -15.75 -19.20 -7.29
CA LEU A 218 -17.08 -18.77 -7.70
C LEU A 218 -18.16 -19.79 -7.30
N ARG A 219 -17.99 -21.05 -7.70
CA ARG A 219 -18.97 -22.13 -7.49
C ARG A 219 -19.22 -22.40 -6.01
N VAL A 220 -18.18 -22.58 -5.21
CA VAL A 220 -18.33 -22.88 -3.77
C VAL A 220 -18.97 -21.70 -3.04
N THR A 221 -18.58 -20.45 -3.36
CA THR A 221 -19.22 -19.28 -2.76
C THR A 221 -20.70 -19.21 -3.15
N GLU A 222 -21.04 -19.51 -4.40
CA GLU A 222 -22.42 -19.52 -4.90
C GLU A 222 -23.29 -20.61 -4.24
N GLU A 223 -22.78 -21.84 -4.12
CA GLU A 223 -23.46 -22.96 -3.45
C GLU A 223 -23.72 -22.61 -1.98
N GLN A 224 -22.71 -22.10 -1.28
CA GLN A 224 -22.81 -21.76 0.15
C GLN A 224 -23.77 -20.60 0.44
N CYS A 225 -24.17 -19.80 -0.55
CA CYS A 225 -25.23 -18.79 -0.37
C CYS A 225 -26.58 -19.41 -0.03
N GLN A 226 -26.81 -20.70 -0.32
CA GLN A 226 -28.05 -21.40 0.03
C GLN A 226 -28.14 -21.66 1.54
N ASP A 227 -27.00 -22.04 2.16
CA ASP A 227 -26.90 -22.34 3.58
C ASP A 227 -26.68 -21.07 4.42
N ASP A 228 -25.88 -20.14 3.90
CA ASP A 228 -25.61 -18.84 4.51
C ASP A 228 -25.89 -17.70 3.51
N PRO A 229 -27.14 -17.17 3.48
CA PRO A 229 -27.53 -16.09 2.57
C PRO A 229 -26.66 -14.83 2.69
N ASP A 230 -26.01 -14.62 3.83
CA ASP A 230 -25.11 -13.49 4.03
C ASP A 230 -23.90 -13.51 3.06
N LEU A 231 -23.55 -14.68 2.50
CA LEU A 231 -22.50 -14.84 1.49
C LEU A 231 -22.86 -14.25 0.12
N GLU A 232 -24.11 -13.86 -0.13
CA GLU A 232 -24.50 -13.15 -1.38
C GLU A 232 -23.68 -11.86 -1.58
N ARG A 233 -23.27 -11.20 -0.49
CA ARG A 233 -22.33 -10.04 -0.58
C ARG A 233 -20.92 -10.46 -0.99
N ASN A 234 -20.47 -11.66 -0.62
CA ASN A 234 -19.17 -12.18 -1.00
C ASN A 234 -19.19 -12.49 -2.49
N LEU A 235 -20.21 -13.24 -2.95
CA LEU A 235 -20.42 -13.57 -4.36
C LEU A 235 -20.45 -12.32 -5.24
N PHE A 236 -21.26 -11.33 -4.87
CA PHE A 236 -21.33 -10.07 -5.60
C PHE A 236 -20.01 -9.29 -5.56
N THR A 237 -19.27 -9.32 -4.45
CA THR A 237 -17.92 -8.72 -4.35
C THR A 237 -16.94 -9.39 -5.32
N LEU A 238 -16.92 -10.72 -5.39
CA LEU A 238 -16.07 -11.47 -6.31
C LEU A 238 -16.40 -11.13 -7.77
N ALA A 239 -17.69 -11.10 -8.12
CA ALA A 239 -18.18 -10.72 -9.43
C ALA A 239 -17.73 -9.29 -9.80
N CYS A 240 -17.82 -8.33 -8.88
CA CYS A 240 -17.35 -6.96 -9.13
C CYS A 240 -15.83 -6.88 -9.33
N LEU A 241 -15.04 -7.54 -8.49
CA LEU A 241 -13.57 -7.46 -8.58
C LEU A 241 -13.03 -8.11 -9.85
N LYS A 242 -13.56 -9.26 -10.25
CA LYS A 242 -13.13 -9.96 -11.46
C LYS A 242 -13.81 -9.43 -12.72
N GLY A 243 -15.14 -9.30 -12.72
CA GLY A 243 -15.94 -8.97 -13.89
C GLY A 243 -15.86 -7.51 -14.31
N LEU A 244 -15.61 -6.59 -13.37
CA LEU A 244 -15.45 -5.15 -13.64
C LEU A 244 -14.02 -4.67 -13.39
N TYR A 245 -13.10 -5.61 -13.16
CA TYR A 245 -11.68 -5.36 -12.92
C TYR A 245 -11.40 -4.36 -11.80
N LEU A 246 -12.26 -4.24 -10.79
CA LEU A 246 -12.17 -3.16 -9.82
C LEU A 246 -11.05 -3.38 -8.81
N ARG A 247 -10.49 -2.27 -8.31
CA ARG A 247 -9.71 -2.30 -7.07
C ARG A 247 -10.67 -2.37 -5.89
N ILE A 248 -10.30 -3.04 -4.81
CA ILE A 248 -11.11 -3.02 -3.57
C ILE A 248 -11.45 -1.59 -3.12
N SER A 249 -10.50 -0.66 -3.25
CA SER A 249 -10.74 0.75 -2.89
C SER A 249 -11.83 1.43 -3.72
N GLU A 250 -12.08 0.94 -4.93
CA GLU A 250 -13.14 1.44 -5.82
C GLU A 250 -14.52 0.92 -5.39
N LEU A 251 -14.58 -0.21 -4.69
CA LEU A 251 -15.79 -0.79 -4.09
C LEU A 251 -16.04 -0.37 -2.63
N SER A 252 -15.02 0.16 -1.95
CA SER A 252 -15.11 0.48 -0.53
C SER A 252 -15.66 1.87 -0.25
N GLU A 253 -16.40 1.99 0.86
CA GLU A 253 -16.74 3.29 1.46
C GLU A 253 -15.47 3.99 1.97
N ARG A 254 -15.30 5.26 1.57
CA ARG A 254 -14.19 6.14 1.93
C ARG A 254 -14.75 7.53 2.24
N THR A 255 -13.96 8.33 2.96
CA THR A 255 -14.34 9.70 3.36
C THR A 255 -14.69 10.61 2.18
N ASN A 256 -14.08 10.39 1.01
CA ASN A 256 -14.28 11.19 -0.18
C ASN A 256 -15.13 10.51 -1.27
N TRP A 257 -15.57 9.28 -1.06
CA TRP A 257 -16.36 8.52 -2.04
C TRP A 257 -17.05 7.32 -1.40
N SER A 258 -18.36 7.21 -1.61
CA SER A 258 -19.15 6.04 -1.24
C SER A 258 -19.78 5.44 -2.50
N PRO A 259 -19.39 4.21 -2.91
CA PRO A 259 -20.05 3.52 -4.01
C PRO A 259 -21.49 3.18 -3.65
N VAL A 260 -22.45 3.63 -4.46
CA VAL A 260 -23.89 3.39 -4.28
C VAL A 260 -24.52 2.77 -5.54
N MET A 261 -25.73 2.25 -5.41
CA MET A 261 -26.46 1.56 -6.48
C MET A 261 -26.78 2.47 -7.67
N SER A 262 -27.07 3.75 -7.46
CA SER A 262 -27.27 4.73 -8.54
C SER A 262 -26.01 5.05 -9.36
N HIS A 263 -24.83 4.54 -8.97
CA HIS A 263 -23.65 4.60 -9.84
C HIS A 263 -23.68 3.58 -10.97
N PHE A 264 -24.56 2.57 -10.89
CA PHE A 264 -24.92 1.80 -12.06
C PHE A 264 -25.89 2.61 -12.91
N TRP A 265 -25.57 2.79 -14.18
CA TRP A 265 -26.41 3.53 -15.10
C TRP A 265 -26.42 2.84 -16.46
N GLN A 266 -27.48 3.08 -17.23
CA GLN A 266 -27.67 2.55 -18.56
C GLN A 266 -27.73 3.72 -19.53
N ASP A 267 -27.06 3.62 -20.68
CA ASP A 267 -27.17 4.61 -21.74
C ASP A 267 -28.47 4.42 -22.56
N ALA A 268 -28.65 5.27 -23.57
CA ALA A 268 -29.83 5.23 -24.45
C ALA A 268 -29.88 3.96 -25.34
N ASP A 269 -28.73 3.35 -25.60
CA ASP A 269 -28.61 2.14 -26.43
C ASP A 269 -28.77 0.85 -25.59
N GLY A 270 -28.93 0.98 -24.27
CA GLY A 270 -29.17 -0.13 -23.36
C GLY A 270 -27.89 -0.75 -22.78
N PHE A 271 -26.72 -0.16 -23.00
CA PHE A 271 -25.48 -0.63 -22.39
C PHE A 271 -25.35 -0.16 -20.96
N TRP A 272 -24.91 -1.07 -20.09
CA TRP A 272 -24.75 -0.81 -18.67
C TRP A 272 -23.31 -0.42 -18.32
N PHE A 273 -23.22 0.53 -17.41
CA PHE A 273 -21.97 1.08 -16.89
C PHE A 273 -22.01 1.15 -15.38
N LEU A 274 -20.84 1.05 -14.76
CA LEU A 274 -20.63 1.38 -13.35
C LEU A 274 -19.65 2.55 -13.23
N ARG A 275 -20.11 3.64 -12.63
CA ARG A 275 -19.27 4.79 -12.29
C ARG A 275 -18.42 4.49 -11.06
N VAL A 276 -17.10 4.61 -11.20
CA VAL A 276 -16.14 4.37 -10.11
C VAL A 276 -15.13 5.50 -9.95
N MET A 277 -14.76 5.79 -8.70
CA MET A 277 -13.69 6.73 -8.39
C MET A 277 -12.36 6.01 -8.16
N GLY A 278 -11.49 6.08 -9.17
CA GLY A 278 -10.16 5.49 -9.19
C GLY A 278 -9.07 6.32 -8.49
N LYS A 279 -7.81 5.98 -8.80
CA LYS A 279 -6.63 6.65 -8.23
C LYS A 279 -6.57 8.12 -8.64
N GLY A 280 -6.29 9.00 -7.68
CA GLY A 280 -6.20 10.45 -7.93
C GLY A 280 -7.57 11.14 -8.06
N ASN A 281 -8.62 10.55 -7.47
CA ASN A 281 -10.00 11.07 -7.51
C ASN A 281 -10.57 11.20 -8.93
N LYS A 282 -10.08 10.37 -9.86
CA LYS A 282 -10.57 10.35 -11.24
C LYS A 282 -11.77 9.41 -11.34
N LEU A 283 -12.89 9.94 -11.82
CA LEU A 283 -14.07 9.15 -12.18
C LEU A 283 -13.84 8.47 -13.53
N ARG A 284 -14.35 7.25 -13.66
CA ARG A 284 -14.50 6.55 -14.94
C ARG A 284 -15.74 5.68 -14.88
N ASP A 285 -16.30 5.40 -16.05
CA ASP A 285 -17.39 4.46 -16.21
C ASP A 285 -16.82 3.14 -16.75
N VAL A 286 -17.14 2.02 -16.08
CA VAL A 286 -16.70 0.68 -16.46
C VAL A 286 -17.86 -0.05 -17.11
N THR A 287 -17.63 -0.61 -18.29
CA THR A 287 -18.68 -1.37 -19.00
C THR A 287 -19.03 -2.69 -18.28
N LEU A 288 -20.30 -3.10 -18.37
CA LEU A 288 -20.80 -4.36 -17.80
C LEU A 288 -21.07 -5.39 -18.89
N SER A 289 -20.70 -6.65 -18.64
CA SER A 289 -21.14 -7.78 -19.45
C SER A 289 -22.58 -8.20 -19.09
N GLN A 290 -23.25 -8.91 -20.01
CA GLN A 290 -24.58 -9.45 -19.75
C GLN A 290 -24.58 -10.44 -18.57
N ASP A 291 -23.52 -11.24 -18.44
CA ASP A 291 -23.35 -12.17 -17.32
C ASP A 291 -23.27 -11.42 -15.99
N PHE A 292 -22.58 -10.28 -15.94
CA PHE A 292 -22.51 -9.47 -14.72
C PHE A 292 -23.89 -8.94 -14.28
N ILE A 293 -24.77 -8.63 -15.24
CA ILE A 293 -26.14 -8.17 -14.93
C ILE A 293 -26.92 -9.25 -14.16
N ALA A 294 -26.68 -10.54 -14.39
CA ALA A 294 -27.30 -11.60 -13.61
C ALA A 294 -26.91 -11.54 -12.12
N TYR A 295 -25.61 -11.34 -11.84
CA TYR A 295 -25.11 -11.18 -10.47
C TYR A 295 -25.63 -9.89 -9.81
N LEU A 296 -25.74 -8.79 -10.57
CA LEU A 296 -26.34 -7.54 -10.09
C LEU A 296 -27.79 -7.75 -9.66
N LYS A 297 -28.60 -8.39 -10.52
CA LYS A 297 -30.01 -8.69 -10.23
C LYS A 297 -30.14 -9.59 -9.00
N ARG A 298 -29.38 -10.68 -8.95
CA ARG A 298 -29.37 -11.64 -7.83
C ARG A 298 -29.09 -10.94 -6.49
N TYR A 299 -27.99 -10.18 -6.43
CA TYR A 299 -27.59 -9.50 -5.20
C TYR A 299 -28.61 -8.43 -4.75
N ARG A 300 -29.21 -7.72 -5.71
CA ARG A 300 -30.23 -6.71 -5.40
C ARG A 300 -31.51 -7.35 -4.86
N LEU A 301 -31.96 -8.44 -5.47
CA LEU A 301 -33.13 -9.20 -4.99
C LEU A 301 -32.89 -9.78 -3.59
N TYR A 302 -31.70 -10.33 -3.33
CA TYR A 302 -31.29 -10.75 -1.98
C TYR A 302 -31.46 -9.62 -0.95
N ARG A 303 -31.15 -8.39 -1.34
CA ARG A 303 -31.28 -7.20 -0.49
C ARG A 303 -32.71 -6.64 -0.39
N GLY A 304 -33.69 -7.29 -1.01
CA GLY A 304 -35.07 -6.80 -1.10
C GLY A 304 -35.21 -5.55 -1.99
N LEU A 305 -34.27 -5.31 -2.90
CA LEU A 305 -34.29 -4.20 -3.85
C LEU A 305 -34.88 -4.65 -5.20
N SER A 306 -35.25 -3.71 -6.05
CA SER A 306 -35.63 -4.01 -7.44
C SER A 306 -34.47 -4.66 -8.18
N ALA A 307 -34.75 -5.58 -9.11
CA ALA A 307 -33.72 -6.32 -9.84
C ALA A 307 -32.70 -5.41 -10.55
N LEU A 308 -33.15 -4.28 -11.09
CA LEU A 308 -32.27 -3.25 -11.69
C LEU A 308 -32.26 -1.97 -10.83
N PRO A 309 -31.12 -1.25 -10.78
CA PRO A 309 -30.95 -0.03 -10.00
C PRO A 309 -31.73 1.14 -10.61
N ARG A 310 -32.16 2.05 -9.73
CA ARG A 310 -32.75 3.34 -10.11
C ARG A 310 -31.71 4.46 -10.05
N VAL A 311 -31.94 5.52 -10.82
CA VAL A 311 -31.01 6.66 -10.98
C VAL A 311 -30.78 7.44 -9.68
N ASP A 312 -31.70 7.35 -8.71
CA ASP A 312 -31.70 8.10 -7.46
C ASP A 312 -31.46 7.22 -6.22
N GLU A 313 -31.06 5.96 -6.41
CA GLU A 313 -30.94 4.97 -5.34
C GLU A 313 -29.64 5.12 -4.50
N PRO A 314 -29.70 5.58 -3.24
CA PRO A 314 -28.52 5.91 -2.45
C PRO A 314 -27.94 4.70 -1.69
N TYR A 315 -28.43 3.49 -1.95
CA TYR A 315 -28.02 2.32 -1.19
C TYR A 315 -26.56 1.94 -1.51
N PRO A 316 -25.74 1.59 -0.49
CA PRO A 316 -24.34 1.26 -0.71
C PRO A 316 -24.21 0.06 -1.64
N LEU A 317 -23.19 0.05 -2.50
CA LEU A 317 -22.97 -1.01 -3.47
C LEU A 317 -22.64 -2.35 -2.79
N ILE A 318 -21.77 -2.34 -1.77
CA ILE A 318 -21.57 -3.48 -0.86
C ILE A 318 -22.03 -3.07 0.55
N HIS A 319 -23.14 -3.65 1.04
CA HIS A 319 -23.74 -3.29 2.33
C HIS A 319 -23.05 -3.97 3.53
N LYS A 320 -23.18 -3.38 4.72
CA LYS A 320 -22.87 -4.04 5.99
C LYS A 320 -24.10 -4.83 6.45
N ILE A 321 -23.89 -6.04 6.99
CA ILE A 321 -24.97 -6.81 7.67
C ILE A 321 -25.52 -6.02 8.87
N ARG A 322 -24.59 -5.49 9.68
CA ARG A 322 -24.89 -4.76 10.91
C ARG A 322 -24.40 -3.32 10.76
N GLY A 323 -25.28 -2.38 11.08
CA GLY A 323 -25.01 -0.94 10.98
C GLY A 323 -25.41 -0.35 9.63
N LYS A 324 -24.99 0.89 9.38
CA LYS A 324 -25.32 1.66 8.17
C LYS A 324 -24.10 1.86 7.27
N GLY A 325 -24.34 2.13 5.99
CA GLY A 325 -23.31 2.47 5.01
C GLY A 325 -22.65 1.27 4.34
N GLY A 326 -21.65 1.55 3.53
CA GLY A 326 -20.91 0.58 2.72
C GLY A 326 -19.69 0.01 3.45
N MET A 327 -19.15 -1.08 2.93
CA MET A 327 -18.00 -1.73 3.56
C MET A 327 -16.68 -0.98 3.31
N THR A 328 -15.86 -0.86 4.35
CA THR A 328 -14.48 -0.35 4.25
C THR A 328 -13.56 -1.31 3.50
N VAL A 329 -12.38 -0.84 3.06
CA VAL A 329 -11.36 -1.69 2.40
C VAL A 329 -11.04 -2.95 3.21
N ARG A 330 -10.87 -2.82 4.54
CA ARG A 330 -10.57 -3.95 5.43
C ARG A 330 -11.74 -4.94 5.50
N GLN A 331 -12.97 -4.46 5.46
CA GLN A 331 -14.17 -5.29 5.46
C GLN A 331 -14.32 -6.07 4.15
N ILE A 332 -14.18 -5.41 2.99
CA ILE A 332 -14.26 -6.07 1.69
C ILE A 332 -13.14 -7.11 1.51
N ARG A 333 -11.92 -6.82 1.96
CA ARG A 333 -10.82 -7.80 1.98
C ARG A 333 -11.17 -9.07 2.74
N ARG A 334 -11.91 -8.94 3.86
CA ARG A 334 -12.35 -10.11 4.64
C ARG A 334 -13.39 -10.94 3.90
N LEU A 335 -14.28 -10.33 3.12
CA LEU A 335 -15.22 -11.08 2.29
C LEU A 335 -14.49 -11.95 1.26
N VAL A 336 -13.50 -11.38 0.57
CA VAL A 336 -12.70 -12.13 -0.41
C VAL A 336 -11.89 -13.23 0.26
N ALA A 337 -11.26 -12.95 1.41
CA ALA A 337 -10.51 -13.95 2.17
C ALA A 337 -11.40 -15.12 2.62
N GLN A 338 -12.62 -14.83 3.11
CA GLN A 338 -13.60 -15.86 3.47
C GLN A 338 -13.96 -16.75 2.28
N SER A 339 -14.21 -16.16 1.10
CA SER A 339 -14.47 -16.95 -0.12
C SER A 339 -13.27 -17.79 -0.56
N PHE A 340 -12.04 -17.28 -0.42
CA PHE A 340 -10.84 -18.04 -0.72
C PHE A 340 -10.65 -19.21 0.25
N GLU A 341 -10.93 -19.01 1.53
CA GLU A 341 -10.86 -20.06 2.55
C GLU A 341 -11.87 -21.19 2.30
N LEU A 342 -13.11 -20.84 1.95
CA LEU A 342 -14.14 -21.82 1.55
C LEU A 342 -13.68 -22.64 0.34
N ALA A 343 -13.17 -21.97 -0.70
CA ALA A 343 -12.71 -22.62 -1.92
C ALA A 343 -11.44 -23.45 -1.70
N SER A 344 -10.48 -22.98 -0.91
CA SER A 344 -9.29 -23.74 -0.51
C SER A 344 -9.68 -25.00 0.24
N SER A 345 -10.67 -24.93 1.13
CA SER A 345 -11.16 -26.10 1.87
C SER A 345 -11.78 -27.13 0.92
N ALA A 346 -12.61 -26.69 -0.03
CA ALA A 346 -13.19 -27.57 -1.05
C ALA A 346 -12.11 -28.20 -1.96
N LEU A 347 -11.11 -27.42 -2.39
CA LEU A 347 -9.98 -27.93 -3.18
C LEU A 347 -9.21 -29.04 -2.44
N VAL A 348 -8.98 -28.89 -1.13
CA VAL A 348 -8.33 -29.91 -0.31
C VAL A 348 -9.16 -31.19 -0.24
N VAL A 349 -10.47 -31.06 -0.04
CA VAL A 349 -11.40 -32.21 -0.02
C VAL A 349 -11.37 -32.98 -1.34
N ASP A 350 -11.28 -32.26 -2.45
CA ASP A 350 -11.24 -32.84 -3.80
C ASP A 350 -9.83 -33.28 -4.24
N GLY A 351 -8.82 -33.18 -3.35
CA GLY A 351 -7.45 -33.68 -3.58
C GLY A 351 -6.50 -32.71 -4.30
N PHE A 352 -6.91 -31.45 -4.53
CA PHE A 352 -6.12 -30.42 -5.19
C PHE A 352 -5.28 -29.59 -4.20
N THR A 353 -4.45 -30.26 -3.39
CA THR A 353 -3.70 -29.63 -2.29
C THR A 353 -2.78 -28.50 -2.73
N GLU A 354 -2.04 -28.66 -3.84
CA GLU A 354 -1.15 -27.62 -4.36
C GLU A 354 -1.91 -26.35 -4.81
N GLU A 355 -3.10 -26.52 -5.40
CA GLU A 355 -3.93 -25.38 -5.83
C GLU A 355 -4.55 -24.67 -4.63
N ALA A 356 -4.89 -25.42 -3.57
CA ALA A 356 -5.37 -24.86 -2.32
C ALA A 356 -4.30 -24.02 -1.62
N GLU A 357 -3.06 -24.51 -1.53
CA GLU A 357 -1.92 -23.79 -0.95
C GLU A 357 -1.64 -22.47 -1.69
N LYS A 358 -1.62 -22.49 -3.03
CA LYS A 358 -1.46 -21.28 -3.84
C LYS A 358 -2.62 -20.30 -3.60
N LEU A 359 -3.85 -20.79 -3.48
CA LEU A 359 -5.02 -19.94 -3.23
C LEU A 359 -4.99 -19.29 -1.84
N GLN A 360 -4.44 -19.95 -0.83
CA GLN A 360 -4.25 -19.37 0.51
C GLN A 360 -3.30 -18.16 0.51
N ALA A 361 -2.31 -18.14 -0.38
CA ALA A 361 -1.41 -17.00 -0.57
C ALA A 361 -2.03 -15.88 -1.43
N ALA A 362 -3.15 -16.14 -2.12
CA ALA A 362 -3.74 -15.21 -3.05
C ALA A 362 -4.33 -13.98 -2.35
N THR A 363 -4.23 -12.84 -3.02
CA THR A 363 -4.86 -11.60 -2.55
C THR A 363 -6.01 -11.21 -3.45
N ALA A 364 -6.94 -10.41 -2.95
CA ALA A 364 -8.02 -9.85 -3.75
C ALA A 364 -7.56 -9.05 -4.98
N HIS A 365 -6.29 -8.61 -5.04
CA HIS A 365 -5.76 -7.98 -6.26
C HIS A 365 -5.62 -8.97 -7.42
N TRP A 366 -5.41 -10.26 -7.12
CA TRP A 366 -5.30 -11.33 -8.12
C TRP A 366 -6.60 -11.48 -8.91
N LEU A 367 -7.78 -11.25 -8.30
CA LEU A 367 -9.07 -11.31 -9.01
C LEU A 367 -9.16 -10.28 -10.13
N ARG A 368 -8.71 -9.04 -9.87
CA ARG A 368 -8.64 -8.00 -10.88
C ARG A 368 -7.70 -8.40 -12.02
N HIS A 369 -6.52 -8.93 -11.69
CA HIS A 369 -5.57 -9.40 -12.70
C HIS A 369 -6.14 -10.58 -13.50
N THR A 370 -6.75 -11.56 -12.84
CA THR A 370 -7.38 -12.72 -13.48
C THR A 370 -8.45 -12.28 -14.47
N GLY A 371 -9.34 -11.36 -14.06
CA GLY A 371 -10.34 -10.79 -14.96
C GLY A 371 -9.70 -10.09 -16.17
N ALA A 372 -8.73 -9.21 -15.93
CA ALA A 372 -8.07 -8.45 -16.99
C ALA A 372 -7.30 -9.34 -17.98
N THR A 373 -6.59 -10.36 -17.49
CA THR A 373 -5.83 -11.30 -18.32
C THR A 373 -6.76 -12.15 -19.18
N HIS A 374 -7.92 -12.58 -18.65
CA HIS A 374 -8.90 -13.34 -19.43
C HIS A 374 -9.52 -12.48 -20.54
N ASP A 375 -9.85 -11.23 -20.24
CA ASP A 375 -10.46 -10.31 -21.22
C ASP A 375 -9.46 -9.83 -22.28
N ALA A 376 -8.19 -9.64 -21.91
CA ALA A 376 -7.12 -9.20 -22.81
C ALA A 376 -6.86 -10.14 -23.99
N ALA A 377 -7.31 -11.39 -23.92
CA ALA A 377 -7.16 -12.35 -25.01
C ALA A 377 -8.10 -12.07 -26.21
N SER A 378 -9.21 -11.36 -26.00
CA SER A 378 -10.24 -11.13 -27.02
C SER A 378 -10.63 -9.66 -27.21
N ARG A 379 -10.48 -8.84 -26.17
CA ARG A 379 -10.92 -7.45 -26.16
C ARG A 379 -9.84 -6.49 -26.64
N PRO A 380 -10.17 -5.43 -27.40
CA PRO A 380 -9.21 -4.38 -27.74
C PRO A 380 -8.54 -3.78 -26.50
N LEU A 381 -7.20 -3.78 -26.47
CA LEU A 381 -6.42 -3.35 -25.30
C LEU A 381 -6.72 -1.92 -24.85
N LYS A 382 -7.08 -1.03 -25.78
CA LYS A 382 -7.48 0.34 -25.45
C LYS A 382 -8.74 0.37 -24.58
N HIS A 383 -9.78 -0.40 -24.95
CA HIS A 383 -11.03 -0.47 -24.17
C HIS A 383 -10.77 -1.07 -22.78
N LEU A 384 -10.00 -2.16 -22.72
CA LEU A 384 -9.60 -2.76 -21.45
C LEU A 384 -8.79 -1.79 -20.57
N SER A 385 -7.89 -1.02 -21.17
CA SER A 385 -7.08 -0.01 -20.47
C SER A 385 -7.94 1.10 -19.85
N GLU A 386 -8.99 1.52 -20.56
CA GLU A 386 -9.95 2.52 -20.10
C GLU A 386 -10.80 1.98 -18.93
N ASP A 387 -11.36 0.77 -19.04
CA ASP A 387 -12.09 0.08 -17.96
C ASP A 387 -11.21 -0.15 -16.70
N LEU A 388 -9.94 -0.49 -16.90
CA LEU A 388 -8.95 -0.64 -15.82
C LEU A 388 -8.58 0.73 -15.18
N GLY A 389 -8.82 1.84 -15.88
CA GLY A 389 -8.40 3.17 -15.45
C GLY A 389 -6.88 3.33 -15.42
N HIS A 390 -6.17 2.75 -16.39
CA HIS A 390 -4.73 2.92 -16.52
C HIS A 390 -4.38 4.24 -17.21
N ALA A 391 -3.49 5.03 -16.59
CA ALA A 391 -3.06 6.31 -17.14
C ALA A 391 -2.13 6.16 -18.36
N LYS A 392 -1.52 4.99 -18.54
CA LYS A 392 -0.65 4.64 -19.67
C LYS A 392 -1.06 3.27 -20.18
N ILE A 393 -1.23 3.14 -21.50
CA ILE A 393 -1.58 1.87 -22.15
C ILE A 393 -0.52 0.80 -21.92
N ALA A 394 0.76 1.20 -21.80
CA ALA A 394 1.88 0.31 -21.47
C ALA A 394 1.68 -0.51 -20.17
N THR A 395 0.85 -0.03 -19.23
CA THR A 395 0.50 -0.80 -18.03
C THR A 395 -0.44 -1.97 -18.34
N THR A 396 -1.30 -1.81 -19.35
CA THR A 396 -2.18 -2.86 -19.88
C THR A 396 -1.42 -3.81 -20.80
N ASP A 397 -0.45 -3.31 -21.58
CA ASP A 397 0.41 -4.14 -22.42
C ASP A 397 1.18 -5.19 -21.60
N GLN A 398 1.59 -4.87 -20.37
CA GLN A 398 2.20 -5.85 -19.45
C GLN A 398 1.29 -7.03 -19.10
N ILE A 399 -0.03 -6.83 -19.08
CA ILE A 399 -1.02 -7.89 -18.86
C ILE A 399 -1.09 -8.79 -20.11
N TYR A 400 -1.13 -8.19 -21.30
CA TYR A 400 -1.14 -8.92 -22.57
C TYR A 400 0.12 -9.78 -22.79
N ILE A 401 1.28 -9.31 -22.32
CA ILE A 401 2.54 -10.07 -22.36
C ILE A 401 2.42 -11.44 -21.66
N GLN A 402 1.53 -11.63 -20.68
CA GLN A 402 1.31 -12.94 -20.05
C GLN A 402 0.77 -13.98 -21.04
N THR A 403 -0.19 -13.60 -21.88
CA THR A 403 -0.77 -14.46 -22.92
C THR A 403 0.33 -14.91 -23.88
N ASN A 404 1.16 -13.97 -24.33
CA ASN A 404 2.33 -14.25 -25.18
C ASN A 404 3.36 -15.16 -24.49
N ILE A 405 3.54 -15.09 -23.16
CA ILE A 405 4.47 -15.99 -22.45
C ILE A 405 3.93 -17.42 -22.39
N LYS A 406 2.63 -17.62 -22.15
CA LYS A 406 2.02 -18.96 -22.22
C LYS A 406 2.19 -19.55 -23.63
N GLU A 407 1.99 -18.75 -24.67
CA GLU A 407 2.23 -19.17 -26.06
C GLU A 407 3.71 -19.43 -26.34
N ARG A 408 4.61 -18.57 -25.85
CA ARG A 408 6.07 -18.75 -25.96
C ARG A 408 6.55 -20.01 -25.24
N ALA A 409 5.98 -20.32 -24.09
CA ALA A 409 6.27 -21.56 -23.35
C ALA A 409 5.77 -22.77 -24.15
N LYS A 410 4.52 -22.74 -24.63
CA LYS A 410 3.94 -23.80 -25.50
C LYS A 410 4.76 -24.03 -26.77
N SER A 411 5.27 -22.98 -27.41
CA SER A 411 6.13 -23.12 -28.59
C SER A 411 7.53 -23.64 -28.23
N GLY A 412 8.04 -23.28 -27.05
CA GLY A 412 9.31 -23.79 -26.51
C GLY A 412 9.31 -25.30 -26.25
N VAL A 413 8.18 -25.89 -25.86
CA VAL A 413 8.06 -27.35 -25.65
C VAL A 413 8.38 -28.16 -26.90
N LYS A 414 8.18 -27.58 -28.09
CA LYS A 414 8.45 -28.25 -29.38
C LYS A 414 9.90 -28.11 -29.84
N ARG A 415 10.79 -27.48 -29.06
CA ARG A 415 12.19 -27.26 -29.43
C ARG A 415 12.96 -28.58 -29.35
N LYS A 416 13.56 -28.99 -30.47
CA LYS A 416 14.51 -30.12 -30.51
C LYS A 416 15.88 -29.64 -30.03
N LEU A 417 16.61 -30.53 -29.34
CA LEU A 417 17.98 -30.28 -28.86
C LEU A 417 18.97 -30.19 -30.02
#